data_AF-A0A6B3E8M7-F1
#
_entry.id   AF-A0A6B3E8M7-F1
#
_cell.length_a   1.000
_cell.length_b   1.000
_cell.length_c   1.000
_cell.angle_alpha   90.00
_cell.angle_beta   90.00
_cell.angle_gamma   90.00
#
_symmetry.space_group_name_H-M   'P 1'
#
loop_
_entity.id
_entity.type
_entity.pdbx_description
1 polymer ?
#
loop_
_entity_poly.entity_id
_entity_poly.type
_entity_poly.pdbx_seq_one_letter_code
_entity_poly.pdbx_strand_id
1 'polypeptide(L)'
;MTAHERRQRASGPDRQVVERLLPVWLAETERHDPDAARRAREDWENGALAEDSAQDLATWVTARITDTAFNADEGPSVDGPVRITPSDKESVHRWLASQGHHV
;
A
#
# COMPACT_ATOMS: atom_id res chain seq x y z
N MET A 1 18.67 -22.53 2.44
CA MET A 1 17.47 -21.67 2.42
C MET A 1 17.28 -21.16 1.02
N THR A 2 16.22 -21.58 0.35
CA THR A 2 16.01 -21.33 -1.09
C THR A 2 15.36 -19.96 -1.32
N ALA A 3 15.60 -19.34 -2.47
CA ALA A 3 14.98 -18.05 -2.84
C ALA A 3 13.44 -18.11 -2.81
N HIS A 4 12.86 -19.29 -2.95
CA HIS A 4 11.43 -19.55 -2.90
C HIS A 4 10.85 -19.38 -1.48
N GLU A 5 11.57 -19.83 -0.44
CA GLU A 5 11.17 -19.64 0.96
C GLU A 5 11.25 -18.18 1.39
N ARG A 6 12.21 -17.41 0.85
CA ARG A 6 12.30 -15.96 1.08
C ARG A 6 11.15 -15.21 0.41
N ARG A 7 10.71 -15.62 -0.79
CA ARG A 7 9.52 -15.05 -1.43
C ARG A 7 8.25 -15.36 -0.66
N GLN A 8 8.02 -16.62 -0.28
CA GLN A 8 6.81 -17.01 0.47
C GLN A 8 6.73 -16.38 1.87
N ARG A 9 7.87 -16.25 2.57
CA ARG A 9 7.93 -15.60 3.88
C ARG A 9 7.87 -14.07 3.81
N ALA A 10 8.25 -13.46 2.68
CA ALA A 10 8.04 -12.04 2.43
C ALA A 10 6.57 -11.77 2.12
N SER A 11 5.95 -12.56 1.23
CA SER A 11 4.57 -12.33 0.80
C SER A 11 3.53 -12.39 1.93
N GLY A 12 3.72 -13.18 2.99
CA GLY A 12 2.79 -13.25 4.13
C GLY A 12 2.66 -11.93 4.92
N PRO A 13 3.72 -11.46 5.59
CA PRO A 13 3.71 -10.20 6.32
C PRO A 13 3.54 -8.98 5.41
N ASP A 14 4.13 -9.01 4.20
CA ASP A 14 4.02 -7.89 3.27
C ASP A 14 2.59 -7.76 2.72
N ARG A 15 1.90 -8.88 2.43
CA ARG A 15 0.47 -8.86 2.08
C ARG A 15 -0.40 -8.38 3.22
N GLN A 16 -0.11 -8.75 4.47
CA GLN A 16 -0.88 -8.28 5.62
C GLN A 16 -0.82 -6.75 5.78
N VAL A 17 0.34 -6.14 5.46
CA VAL A 17 0.46 -4.68 5.41
C VAL A 17 -0.43 -4.10 4.31
N VAL A 18 -0.39 -4.68 3.11
CA VAL A 18 -1.27 -4.26 1.99
C VAL A 18 -2.75 -4.42 2.37
N GLU A 19 -3.15 -5.53 2.96
CA GLU A 19 -4.52 -5.79 3.43
C GLU A 19 -5.01 -4.77 4.45
N ARG A 20 -4.11 -4.25 5.31
CA ARG A 20 -4.43 -3.20 6.27
C ARG A 20 -4.56 -1.83 5.61
N LEU A 21 -3.74 -1.54 4.59
CA LEU A 21 -3.67 -0.23 3.96
C LEU A 21 -4.66 -0.04 2.81
N LEU A 22 -4.93 -1.10 2.06
CA LEU A 22 -5.82 -1.11 0.90
C LEU A 22 -7.21 -0.52 1.20
N PRO A 23 -7.95 -0.89 2.26
CA PRO A 23 -9.27 -0.30 2.50
C PRO A 23 -9.20 1.19 2.82
N VAL A 24 -8.10 1.68 3.39
CA VAL A 24 -7.91 3.11 3.65
C VAL A 24 -7.65 3.85 2.36
N TRP A 25 -6.70 3.35 1.55
CA TRP A 25 -6.43 3.90 0.24
C TRP A 25 -7.68 3.91 -0.63
N LEU A 26 -8.43 2.79 -0.71
CA LEU A 26 -9.69 2.72 -1.47
C LEU A 26 -10.73 3.74 -1.00
N ALA A 27 -10.87 3.99 0.30
CA ALA A 27 -11.81 4.99 0.82
C ALA A 27 -11.38 6.43 0.49
N GLU A 28 -10.07 6.69 0.41
CA GLU A 28 -9.55 7.97 -0.05
C GLU A 28 -9.69 8.12 -1.57
N THR A 29 -9.30 7.11 -2.34
CA THR A 29 -9.46 7.06 -3.79
C THR A 29 -10.92 7.19 -4.18
N GLU A 30 -11.88 6.57 -3.48
CA GLU A 30 -13.31 6.70 -3.79
C GLU A 30 -13.82 8.15 -3.70
N ARG A 31 -13.21 8.98 -2.84
CA ARG A 31 -13.55 10.41 -2.72
C ARG A 31 -13.03 11.24 -3.89
N HIS A 32 -11.96 10.80 -4.54
CA HIS A 32 -11.30 11.51 -5.64
C HIS A 32 -11.69 10.95 -7.01
N ASP A 33 -11.64 9.62 -7.15
CA ASP A 33 -11.96 8.83 -8.33
C ASP A 33 -12.66 7.50 -7.92
N PRO A 34 -14.00 7.48 -7.90
CA PRO A 34 -14.76 6.29 -7.52
C PRO A 34 -14.65 5.14 -8.53
N ASP A 35 -14.34 5.42 -9.80
CA ASP A 35 -14.15 4.37 -10.80
C ASP A 35 -12.82 3.65 -10.57
N ALA A 36 -11.74 4.39 -10.30
CA ALA A 36 -10.44 3.82 -9.93
C ALA A 36 -10.52 2.97 -8.66
N ALA A 37 -11.21 3.45 -7.63
CA ALA A 37 -11.42 2.69 -6.40
C ALA A 37 -12.17 1.37 -6.65
N ARG A 38 -13.21 1.41 -7.49
CA ARG A 38 -13.96 0.20 -7.86
C ARG A 38 -13.10 -0.80 -8.62
N ARG A 39 -12.33 -0.35 -9.61
CA ARG A 39 -11.43 -1.21 -10.40
C ARG A 39 -10.38 -1.88 -9.53
N ALA A 40 -9.71 -1.10 -8.68
CA ALA A 40 -8.71 -1.61 -7.78
C ALA A 40 -9.28 -2.63 -6.78
N ARG A 41 -10.52 -2.46 -6.34
CA ARG A 41 -11.23 -3.44 -5.50
C ARG A 41 -11.52 -4.73 -6.26
N GLU A 42 -12.05 -4.64 -7.48
CA GLU A 42 -12.31 -5.81 -8.32
C GLU A 42 -11.01 -6.59 -8.61
N ASP A 43 -9.93 -5.89 -8.95
CA ASP A 43 -8.60 -6.48 -9.14
C ASP A 43 -8.14 -7.21 -7.87
N TRP A 44 -8.21 -6.53 -6.72
CA TRP A 44 -7.84 -7.13 -5.43
C TRP A 44 -8.64 -8.40 -5.10
N GLU A 45 -9.94 -8.43 -5.38
CA GLU A 45 -10.78 -9.63 -5.19
C GLU A 45 -10.36 -10.78 -6.13
N ASN A 46 -9.82 -10.46 -7.31
CA ASN A 46 -9.19 -11.45 -8.20
C ASN A 46 -7.78 -11.87 -7.76
N GLY A 47 -7.24 -11.25 -6.70
CA GLY A 47 -5.99 -11.65 -6.05
C GLY A 47 -4.73 -10.94 -6.56
N ALA A 48 -4.86 -9.93 -7.42
CA ALA A 48 -3.75 -9.14 -7.93
C ALA A 48 -4.19 -7.69 -8.14
N LEU A 49 -3.30 -6.70 -8.02
CA LEU A 49 -3.63 -5.33 -8.42
C LEU A 49 -3.22 -5.11 -9.88
N ALA A 50 -4.00 -4.34 -10.64
CA ALA A 50 -3.52 -3.82 -11.91
C ALA A 50 -2.30 -2.90 -11.70
N GLU A 51 -1.45 -2.77 -12.71
CA GLU A 51 -0.22 -1.96 -12.63
C GLU A 51 -0.49 -0.50 -12.25
N ASP A 52 -1.58 0.08 -12.76
CA ASP A 52 -2.01 1.43 -12.44
C ASP A 52 -2.37 1.59 -10.95
N SER A 53 -3.22 0.70 -10.45
CA SER A 53 -3.61 0.61 -9.03
C SER A 53 -2.41 0.35 -8.11
N ALA A 54 -1.46 -0.48 -8.55
CA ALA A 54 -0.22 -0.76 -7.85
C ALA A 54 0.66 0.50 -7.70
N GLN A 55 0.81 1.26 -8.78
CA GLN A 55 1.57 2.50 -8.79
C GLN A 55 0.90 3.57 -7.94
N ASP A 56 -0.42 3.69 -8.01
CA ASP A 56 -1.17 4.65 -7.21
C ASP A 56 -1.06 4.35 -5.71
N LEU A 57 -1.18 3.08 -5.32
CA LEU A 57 -0.96 2.65 -3.93
C LEU A 57 0.46 2.96 -3.44
N ALA A 58 1.48 2.72 -4.27
CA ALA A 58 2.89 3.05 -3.95
C ALA A 58 3.13 4.56 -3.82
N THR A 59 2.42 5.35 -4.62
CA THR A 59 2.46 6.81 -4.58
C THR A 59 1.77 7.33 -3.32
N TRP A 60 0.59 6.82 -3.01
CA TRP A 60 -0.19 7.17 -1.83
C TRP A 60 0.56 6.85 -0.52
N VAL A 61 1.15 5.67 -0.39
CA VAL A 61 1.92 5.30 0.81
C VAL A 61 3.15 6.20 0.98
N THR A 62 3.79 6.58 -0.13
CA THR A 62 4.93 7.50 -0.12
C THR A 62 4.51 8.90 0.33
N ALA A 63 3.41 9.42 -0.23
CA ALA A 63 2.87 10.73 0.15
C ALA A 63 2.50 10.79 1.63
N ARG A 64 1.88 9.74 2.17
CA ARG A 64 1.50 9.69 3.59
C ARG A 64 2.70 9.62 4.52
N ILE A 65 3.79 8.92 4.14
CA ILE A 65 5.03 8.92 4.93
C ILE A 65 5.64 10.32 4.98
N THR A 66 5.66 11.05 3.86
CA THR A 66 6.17 12.42 3.85
C THR A 66 5.30 13.36 4.67
N ASP A 67 3.97 13.21 4.59
CA ASP A 67 3.01 13.97 5.41
C ASP A 67 3.17 13.66 6.92
N THR A 68 3.34 12.39 7.29
CA THR A 68 3.50 11.96 8.70
C THR A 68 4.89 12.21 9.28
N ALA A 69 5.95 12.13 8.47
CA ALA A 69 7.33 12.37 8.92
C ALA A 69 7.60 13.86 9.19
N PHE A 70 6.91 14.75 8.50
CA PHE A 70 7.00 16.19 8.74
C PHE A 70 6.27 16.61 10.04
N ASN A 71 5.19 15.92 10.41
CA ASN A 71 4.42 16.19 11.63
C ASN A 71 5.03 15.58 12.91
N ALA A 72 6.16 14.87 12.83
CA ALA A 72 6.77 14.21 13.98
C ALA A 72 7.57 15.17 14.90
N ASP A 73 7.96 16.35 14.43
CA ASP A 73 8.80 17.29 15.18
C ASP A 73 8.01 18.46 15.79
N GLU A 74 6.87 18.88 15.21
CA GLU A 74 5.97 19.87 15.82
C GLU A 74 4.58 19.84 15.13
N GLY A 75 3.54 19.25 15.73
CA GLY A 75 2.16 19.34 15.20
C GLY A 75 1.27 18.13 15.49
N PRO A 76 -0.07 18.30 15.57
CA PRO A 76 -0.99 17.28 16.08
C PRO A 76 -0.96 16.01 15.23
N SER A 77 -1.12 14.86 15.89
CA SER A 77 -1.35 13.56 15.24
C SER A 77 -2.25 13.73 14.04
N VAL A 78 -1.71 13.54 12.83
CA VAL A 78 -2.53 13.47 11.62
C VAL A 78 -3.53 12.35 11.84
N ASP A 79 -4.78 12.73 12.07
CA ASP A 79 -5.95 11.87 12.23
C ASP A 79 -6.28 11.22 10.87
N GLY A 80 -5.31 10.49 10.34
CA GLY A 80 -5.54 9.51 9.31
C GLY A 80 -5.96 8.21 10.00
N PRO A 81 -6.90 7.45 9.44
CA PRO A 81 -7.39 6.21 10.05
C PRO A 81 -6.31 5.14 10.22
N VAL A 82 -5.13 5.32 9.60
CA VAL A 82 -3.98 4.45 9.77
C VAL A 82 -2.67 5.25 9.83
N ARG A 83 -1.81 4.92 10.82
CA ARG A 83 -0.43 5.39 10.86
C ARG A 83 0.40 4.56 9.88
N ILE A 84 0.98 5.20 8.88
CA ILE A 84 1.85 4.58 7.89
C ILE A 84 3.30 4.85 8.26
N THR A 85 4.11 3.80 8.32
CA THR A 85 5.54 3.89 8.62
C THR A 85 6.41 3.63 7.38
N PRO A 86 7.68 4.04 7.37
CA PRO A 86 8.62 3.69 6.30
C PRO A 86 8.69 2.18 6.03
N SER A 87 8.61 1.37 7.08
CA SER A 87 8.59 -0.10 6.96
C SER A 87 7.34 -0.62 6.25
N ASP A 88 6.18 0.05 6.42
CA ASP A 88 4.96 -0.32 5.70
C ASP A 88 5.11 -0.08 4.20
N LYS A 89 5.70 1.06 3.80
CA LYS A 89 6.04 1.32 2.39
C LYS A 89 6.97 0.26 1.83
N GLU A 90 8.03 -0.09 2.53
CA GLU A 90 8.93 -1.14 2.06
C GLU A 90 8.22 -2.48 1.85
N SER A 91 7.31 -2.85 2.76
CA SER A 91 6.48 -4.05 2.63
C SER A 91 5.55 -3.96 1.43
N VAL A 92 4.89 -2.83 1.19
CA VAL A 92 4.06 -2.62 0.00
C VAL A 92 4.90 -2.77 -1.28
N HIS A 93 6.05 -2.09 -1.38
CA HIS A 93 6.92 -2.17 -2.56
C HIS A 93 7.44 -3.59 -2.79
N ARG A 94 7.82 -4.33 -1.73
CA ARG A 94 8.24 -5.73 -1.86
C ARG A 94 7.11 -6.65 -2.30
N TRP A 95 5.89 -6.43 -1.80
CA TRP A 95 4.72 -7.18 -2.23
C TRP A 95 4.42 -6.93 -3.71
N LEU A 96 4.40 -5.66 -4.14
CA LEU A 96 4.18 -5.26 -5.53
C LEU A 96 5.26 -5.84 -6.47
N ALA A 97 6.52 -5.77 -6.07
CA ALA A 97 7.63 -6.40 -6.80
C ALA A 97 7.48 -7.93 -6.88
N SER A 98 6.90 -8.57 -5.85
CA SER A 98 6.60 -10.01 -5.88
C SER A 98 5.43 -10.36 -6.80
N GLN A 99 4.54 -9.41 -7.13
CA GLN A 99 3.50 -9.57 -8.14
C GLN A 99 4.01 -9.23 -9.56
N GLY A 100 5.23 -8.72 -9.69
CA GLY A 100 5.84 -8.36 -10.97
C GLY A 100 5.71 -6.88 -11.33
N HIS A 101 5.19 -6.03 -10.44
CA HIS A 101 5.11 -4.59 -10.67
C HIS A 101 6.43 -3.91 -10.32
N HIS A 102 6.90 -3.00 -11.18
CA HIS A 102 8.08 -2.18 -10.93
C HIS A 102 7.61 -0.78 -10.49
N VAL A 103 7.65 -0.54 -9.17
CA VAL A 103 7.20 0.71 -8.53
C VAL A 103 8.33 1.45 -7.83
#